data_AF-A0A7V0JCN1-F1
#
_entry.id   AF-A0A7V0JCN1-F1
#
_cell.length_a   1.000
_cell.length_b   1.000
_cell.length_c   1.000
_cell.angle_alpha   90.00
_cell.angle_beta   90.00
_cell.angle_gamma   90.00
#
_symmetry.space_group_name_H-M   'P 1'
#
loop_
_entity.id
_entity.type
_entity.pdbx_description
1 polymer ?
#
loop_
_entity_poly.entity_id
_entity_poly.type
_entity_poly.pdbx_seq_one_letter_code
_entity_poly.pdbx_strand_id
1 'polypeptide(L)' 'MEKILLKNIENPNSADIREYQKTGGYQSISNAFEMQPRDVIEEVKSSGLRGRGGAGFPTAMKWNF' A
#
# COMPACT_ATOMS: atom_id res chain seq x y z
N MET A 1 7.08 -17.01 4.98
CA MET A 1 6.85 -15.55 5.02
C MET A 1 6.13 -15.18 3.73
N GLU A 2 4.96 -14.57 3.82
CA GLU A 2 4.19 -14.17 2.65
C GLU A 2 4.84 -12.98 1.94
N LYS A 3 4.98 -13.04 0.61
CA LYS A 3 5.45 -11.91 -0.19
C LYS A 3 4.27 -10.97 -0.42
N ILE A 4 4.31 -9.76 0.16
CA ILE A 4 3.26 -8.75 -0.09
C ILE A 4 3.60 -7.91 -1.33
N LEU A 5 4.75 -7.21 -1.33
CA LEU A 5 5.14 -6.32 -2.44
C LEU A 5 5.60 -7.08 -3.69
N LEU A 6 6.44 -8.11 -3.50
CA LEU A 6 7.05 -8.87 -4.60
C LEU A 6 6.28 -10.16 -4.93
N LYS A 7 4.96 -10.19 -4.64
CA LYS A 7 4.13 -11.37 -4.89
C LYS A 7 4.14 -11.82 -6.36
N ASN A 8 4.24 -10.85 -7.29
CA ASN A 8 4.16 -11.05 -8.74
C ASN A 8 5.51 -10.86 -9.46
N ILE A 9 6.65 -10.82 -8.74
CA ILE A 9 7.95 -10.43 -9.34
C ILE A 9 8.41 -11.36 -10.48
N GLU A 10 8.02 -12.63 -10.45
CA GLU A 10 8.39 -13.62 -11.48
C GLU A 10 7.47 -13.57 -12.72
N ASN A 11 6.42 -12.75 -12.70
CA ASN A 11 5.53 -12.61 -13.85
C ASN A 11 6.17 -11.61 -14.83
N PRO A 12 6.59 -12.03 -16.03
CA PRO A 12 7.26 -11.14 -16.99
C PRO A 12 6.35 -10.00 -17.49
N ASN A 13 5.03 -10.16 -17.35
CA ASN A 13 4.03 -9.16 -17.72
C ASN A 13 3.52 -8.35 -16.52
N SER A 14 4.17 -8.41 -15.34
CA SER A 14 3.68 -7.75 -14.12
C SER A 14 3.53 -6.22 -14.24
N ALA A 15 4.19 -5.61 -15.23
CA ALA A 15 4.09 -4.18 -15.52
C ALA A 15 2.88 -3.82 -16.41
N ASP A 16 2.24 -4.79 -17.05
CA ASP A 16 1.01 -4.55 -17.82
C ASP A 16 -0.17 -4.26 -16.87
N ILE A 17 -0.94 -3.23 -17.18
CA ILE A 17 -2.04 -2.76 -16.32
C ILE A 17 -3.15 -3.80 -16.18
N ARG A 18 -3.43 -4.57 -17.23
CA ARG A 18 -4.48 -5.60 -17.22
C ARG A 18 -4.00 -6.78 -16.39
N GLU A 19 -2.72 -7.12 -16.47
CA GLU A 19 -2.12 -8.15 -15.63
C GLU A 19 -2.09 -7.75 -14.14
N TYR A 20 -1.78 -6.48 -13.85
CA TYR A 20 -1.87 -5.94 -12.49
C TYR A 20 -3.30 -6.07 -11.93
N GLN A 21 -4.31 -5.67 -12.71
CA GLN A 21 -5.73 -5.79 -12.31
C GLN A 21 -6.16 -7.25 -12.09
N LYS A 22 -5.79 -8.17 -13.00
CA LYS A 22 -6.10 -9.61 -12.87
C LYS A 22 -5.54 -10.23 -11.59
N THR A 23 -4.37 -9.76 -11.15
CA THR A 23 -3.70 -10.24 -9.92
C THR A 23 -4.10 -9.47 -8.66
N GLY A 24 -5.20 -8.71 -8.72
CA GLY A 24 -5.81 -8.01 -7.59
C GLY A 24 -5.36 -6.56 -7.39
N GLY A 25 -4.66 -5.98 -8.37
CA GLY A 25 -4.32 -4.56 -8.38
C GLY A 25 -5.55 -3.66 -8.28
N TYR A 26 -5.41 -2.51 -7.62
CA TYR A 26 -6.47 -1.53 -7.34
C TYR A 26 -7.66 -2.01 -6.50
N GLN A 27 -7.77 -3.27 -6.10
CA GLN A 27 -8.92 -3.73 -5.31
C GLN A 27 -9.08 -2.98 -3.98
N SER A 28 -7.98 -2.53 -3.37
CA SER A 28 -8.02 -1.79 -2.11
C SER A 28 -8.18 -0.27 -2.28
N ILE A 29 -7.97 0.28 -3.49
CA ILE A 29 -8.02 1.74 -3.67
C ILE A 29 -9.46 2.28 -3.61
N SER A 30 -10.44 1.47 -4.01
CA SER A 30 -11.86 1.82 -3.91
C SER A 30 -12.24 2.11 -2.46
N ASN A 31 -11.81 1.25 -1.53
CA ASN A 31 -12.08 1.43 -0.10
C ASN A 31 -11.45 2.74 0.41
N ALA A 32 -10.22 3.04 -0.01
CA ALA A 32 -9.54 4.28 0.39
C ALA A 32 -10.25 5.53 -0.16
N PHE A 33 -10.88 5.47 -1.34
CA PHE A 33 -11.67 6.57 -1.88
C PHE A 33 -13.02 6.78 -1.19
N GLU A 34 -13.54 5.77 -0.51
CA GLU A 34 -14.76 5.88 0.31
C GLU A 34 -14.48 6.42 1.73
N MET A 35 -13.20 6.46 2.14
CA MET A 35 -12.76 6.94 3.45
C MET A 35 -12.50 8.45 3.45
N GLN A 36 -12.70 9.09 4.60
CA GLN A 36 -12.16 10.45 4.78
C GLN A 36 -10.63 10.37 4.88
N PRO A 37 -9.89 11.41 4.45
CA PRO A 37 -8.42 11.41 4.54
C PRO A 37 -7.87 11.06 5.92
N ARG A 38 -8.54 11.54 6.99
CA ARG A 38 -8.17 11.24 8.38
C ARG A 38 -8.29 9.75 8.70
N ASP A 39 -9.28 9.07 8.16
CA ASP A 39 -9.54 7.66 8.45
C ASP A 39 -8.47 6.80 7.76
N VAL A 40 -8.01 7.20 6.56
CA VAL A 40 -6.87 6.58 5.88
C VAL A 40 -5.58 6.73 6.70
N ILE A 41 -5.35 7.92 7.28
CA ILE A 41 -4.17 8.16 8.14
C ILE A 41 -4.23 7.27 9.40
N GLU A 42 -5.40 7.14 10.04
CA GLU A 42 -5.57 6.28 11.21
C GLU A 42 -5.38 4.79 10.88
N GLU A 43 -5.79 4.33 9.69
CA GLU A 43 -5.52 2.97 9.24
C GLU A 43 -4.00 2.71 9.12
N VAL A 44 -3.25 3.64 8.51
CA VAL A 44 -1.79 3.52 8.40
C VAL A 44 -1.09 3.63 9.76
N LYS A 45 -1.67 4.37 10.70
CA LYS A 45 -1.18 4.45 12.08
C LYS A 45 -1.39 3.12 12.81
N SER A 46 -2.57 2.52 12.67
CA SER A 46 -2.93 1.20 13.22
C SER A 46 -2.00 0.11 12.67
N SER A 47 -1.64 0.17 11.39
CA SER A 47 -0.73 -0.78 10.76
C SER A 47 0.72 -0.71 11.28
N GLY A 48 1.08 0.34 12.02
CA GLY A 48 2.44 0.57 12.50
C GLY A 48 3.47 0.79 11.37
N LEU A 49 3.05 1.26 10.19
CA LEU A 49 3.96 1.45 9.06
C LEU A 49 5.03 2.49 9.39
N ARG A 50 6.30 2.11 9.16
CA ARG A 50 7.47 2.97 9.30
C ARG A 50 8.14 3.17 7.95
N GLY A 51 8.77 4.32 7.77
CA GLY A 51 9.52 4.64 6.56
C GLY A 51 10.62 3.62 6.27
N ARG A 52 10.58 3.00 5.09
CA ARG A 52 11.55 1.99 4.64
C ARG A 52 12.80 2.56 3.96
N GLY A 53 12.98 3.88 4.00
CA GLY A 53 14.19 4.56 3.51
C GLY A 53 15.38 4.57 4.48
N GLY A 54 15.30 3.86 5.61
CA GLY A 54 16.40 3.72 6.60
C GLY A 54 16.09 4.38 7.95
N ALA A 55 15.60 5.62 7.97
CA ALA A 55 15.35 6.37 9.22
C ALA A 55 14.20 5.82 10.09
N GLY A 56 13.26 5.06 9.50
CA GLY A 56 12.20 4.41 10.26
C GLY A 56 11.20 5.37 10.92
N PHE A 57 11.03 6.60 10.43
CA PHE A 57 10.02 7.52 10.95
C PHE A 57 8.59 6.96 10.77
N PRO A 58 7.66 7.12 11.73
CA PRO A 58 6.28 6.64 11.58
C PRO A 58 5.56 7.31 10.39
N THR A 59 5.08 6.52 9.43
CA THR A 59 4.49 7.05 8.19
C THR A 59 3.24 7.87 8.46
N ALA A 60 2.35 7.39 9.33
CA ALA A 60 1.11 8.11 9.65
C ALA A 60 1.37 9.47 10.32
N MET A 61 2.38 9.57 11.19
CA MET A 61 2.78 10.85 11.77
C MET A 61 3.29 11.82 10.70
N LYS A 62 4.02 11.32 9.71
CA LYS A 62 4.51 12.14 8.59
C LYS A 62 3.36 12.73 7.76
N TRP A 63 2.28 11.97 7.58
CA TRP A 63 1.12 12.40 6.80
C TRP A 63 0.21 13.40 7.54
N ASN A 64 0.44 13.60 8.83
CA ASN A 64 -0.35 14.50 9.67
C ASN A 64 0.31 15.89 9.86
N PHE A 65 1.44 16.14 9.21
CA PHE A 65 2.08 17.46 9.08
C PHE A 65 1.53 18.20 7.86
#